data_AF-A0A2U2M139-F1
#
_entry.id   AF-A0A2U2M139-F1
#
_cell.length_a   1.000
_cell.length_b   1.000
_cell.length_c   1.000
_cell.angle_alpha   90.00
_cell.angle_beta   90.00
_cell.angle_gamma   90.00
#
_symmetry.space_group_name_H-M   'P 1'
#
loop_
_entity.id
_entity.type
_entity.pdbx_description
1 polymer ?
#
loop_
_entity_poly.entity_id
_entity_poly.type
_entity_poly.pdbx_seq_one_letter_code
_entity_poly.pdbx_strand_id
1 'polypeptide(L)'
;MEKEKFKEWLIKEKGQEKKVASDIISRLKRIMRELDCNIDDEYQLDRFENLLSFFENNGNNEKMKKRDTSFPIGKYHIGVYRYAIRKYSEFRDLDK
;
A
#
# COMPACT_ATOMS: atom_id res chain seq x y z
N MET A 1 -4.75 -7.87 -7.65
CA MET A 1 -3.29 -7.64 -7.51
C MET A 1 -2.51 -8.80 -8.11
N GLU A 2 -1.61 -8.52 -9.06
CA GLU A 2 -0.65 -9.51 -9.60
C GLU A 2 0.49 -9.84 -8.62
N LYS A 3 0.15 -10.52 -7.51
CA LYS A 3 1.03 -10.74 -6.36
C LYS A 3 2.41 -11.30 -6.70
N GLU A 4 2.47 -12.36 -7.51
CA GLU A 4 3.73 -13.07 -7.78
C GLU A 4 4.66 -12.23 -8.66
N LYS A 5 4.13 -11.61 -9.72
CA LYS A 5 4.89 -10.68 -10.57
C LYS A 5 5.42 -9.49 -9.77
N PHE A 6 4.58 -8.89 -8.93
CA PHE A 6 5.02 -7.79 -8.07
C PHE A 6 6.10 -8.23 -7.06
N LYS A 7 5.98 -9.42 -6.48
CA LYS A 7 6.99 -9.97 -5.58
C LYS A 7 8.33 -10.17 -6.28
N GLU A 8 8.29 -10.76 -7.47
CA GLU A 8 9.49 -10.98 -8.28
C GLU A 8 10.15 -9.66 -8.66
N TRP A 9 9.37 -8.68 -9.08
CA TRP A 9 9.84 -7.34 -9.40
C TRP A 9 10.51 -6.65 -8.20
N LEU A 10 9.92 -6.72 -7.00
CA LEU A 10 10.53 -6.17 -5.79
C LEU A 10 11.91 -6.77 -5.51
N ILE A 11 12.08 -8.08 -5.75
CA ILE A 11 13.33 -8.79 -5.48
C ILE A 11 14.35 -8.52 -6.57
N LYS A 12 13.98 -8.73 -7.84
CA LYS A 12 14.89 -8.69 -8.99
C LYS A 12 15.25 -7.25 -9.39
N GLU A 13 14.25 -6.38 -9.50
CA GLU A 13 14.43 -5.03 -10.03
C GLU A 13 14.71 -3.99 -8.94
N LYS A 14 14.15 -4.17 -7.74
CA LYS A 14 14.33 -3.25 -6.61
C LYS A 14 15.30 -3.74 -5.53
N GLY A 15 15.91 -4.91 -5.72
CA GLY A 15 16.92 -5.48 -4.83
C GLY A 15 16.42 -5.75 -3.40
N GLN A 16 15.11 -5.89 -3.19
CA GLN A 16 14.55 -6.12 -1.86
C GLN A 16 14.78 -7.56 -1.40
N GLU A 17 15.07 -7.75 -0.12
CA GLU A 17 15.09 -9.09 0.46
C GLU A 17 13.73 -9.79 0.36
N LYS A 18 13.74 -11.13 0.22
CA LYS A 18 12.53 -11.95 0.14
C LYS A 18 11.54 -11.70 1.28
N LYS A 19 12.08 -11.49 2.50
CA LYS A 19 11.28 -11.15 3.68
C LYS A 19 10.61 -9.79 3.50
N VAL A 20 11.37 -8.75 3.17
CA VAL A 20 10.87 -7.39 2.94
C VAL A 20 9.81 -7.34 1.84
N ALA A 21 10.02 -8.05 0.72
CA ALA A 21 9.03 -8.14 -0.35
C ALA A 21 7.72 -8.79 0.11
N SER A 22 7.80 -9.86 0.89
CA SER A 22 6.62 -10.53 1.47
C SER A 22 5.89 -9.64 2.47
N ASP A 23 6.66 -8.85 3.21
CA ASP A 23 6.20 -7.86 4.17
C ASP A 23 5.42 -6.71 3.49
N ILE A 24 5.91 -6.22 2.35
CA ILE A 24 5.22 -5.20 1.54
C ILE A 24 3.87 -5.74 1.04
N ILE A 25 3.85 -6.96 0.49
CA ILE A 25 2.62 -7.60 -0.01
C ILE A 25 1.61 -7.78 1.13
N SER A 26 2.07 -8.19 2.31
CA SER A 26 1.19 -8.38 3.47
C SER A 26 0.56 -7.06 3.93
N ARG A 27 1.31 -5.96 3.85
CA ARG A 27 0.78 -4.60 4.12
C ARG A 27 -0.28 -4.20 3.10
N LEU A 28 -0.07 -4.44 1.80
CA LEU A 28 -1.09 -4.18 0.77
C LEU A 28 -2.36 -5.01 1.01
N LYS A 29 -2.22 -6.29 1.36
CA LYS A 29 -3.37 -7.15 1.72
C LYS A 29 -4.14 -6.61 2.92
N ARG A 30 -3.42 -6.11 3.93
CA ARG A 30 -4.04 -5.48 5.09
C ARG A 30 -4.80 -4.21 4.72
N ILE A 31 -4.26 -3.39 3.83
CA ILE A 31 -4.91 -2.19 3.29
C ILE A 31 -6.22 -2.55 2.59
N MET A 32 -6.18 -3.50 1.64
CA MET A 32 -7.38 -3.96 0.93
C MET A 32 -8.47 -4.45 1.89
N ARG A 33 -8.08 -5.21 2.92
CA ARG A 33 -9.02 -5.73 3.92
C ARG A 33 -9.60 -4.66 4.84
N GLU A 34 -8.78 -3.74 5.34
CA GLU A 34 -9.22 -2.78 6.36
C GLU A 34 -9.88 -1.52 5.78
N LEU A 35 -9.56 -1.16 4.54
CA LEU A 35 -10.22 -0.05 3.86
C LEU A 35 -11.33 -0.52 2.90
N ASP A 36 -11.52 -1.83 2.79
CA ASP A 36 -12.49 -2.47 1.89
C ASP A 36 -12.34 -1.98 0.45
N CYS A 37 -11.14 -2.14 -0.11
CA CYS A 37 -10.80 -1.68 -1.45
C CYS A 37 -9.98 -2.71 -2.23
N ASN A 38 -10.00 -2.58 -3.56
CA ASN A 38 -9.16 -3.35 -4.46
C ASN A 38 -8.01 -2.48 -4.96
N ILE A 39 -6.78 -2.88 -4.65
CA ILE A 39 -5.58 -2.10 -5.01
C ILE A 39 -5.39 -1.93 -6.52
N ASP A 40 -5.93 -2.81 -7.35
CA ASP A 40 -5.80 -2.64 -8.80
C ASP A 40 -6.73 -1.55 -9.32
N ASP A 41 -7.94 -1.48 -8.75
CA ASP A 41 -8.96 -0.51 -9.11
C ASP A 41 -8.56 0.89 -8.61
N GLU A 42 -8.04 0.98 -7.38
CA GLU A 42 -7.52 2.24 -6.82
C GLU A 42 -6.38 2.85 -7.67
N TYR A 43 -5.55 2.04 -8.34
CA TYR A 43 -4.56 2.57 -9.28
C TYR A 43 -5.21 3.18 -10.53
N GLN A 44 -6.25 2.52 -11.06
CA GLN A 44 -6.95 2.97 -12.27
C GLN A 44 -7.81 4.21 -12.01
N LEU A 45 -8.36 4.35 -10.80
CA LEU A 45 -9.19 5.48 -10.42
C LEU A 45 -8.40 6.79 -10.34
N ASP A 46 -7.34 6.82 -9.53
CA ASP A 46 -6.62 8.06 -9.24
C ASP A 46 -5.13 7.84 -8.89
N ARG A 47 -4.56 6.71 -9.33
CA ARG A 47 -3.17 6.33 -9.01
C ARG A 47 -2.87 6.37 -7.49
N PHE A 48 -3.85 5.96 -6.68
CA PHE A 48 -3.78 5.90 -5.22
C PHE A 48 -3.80 7.26 -4.50
N GLU A 49 -4.12 8.38 -5.15
CA GLU A 49 -4.14 9.68 -4.46
C GLU A 49 -5.10 9.67 -3.26
N ASN A 50 -6.34 9.23 -3.45
CA ASN A 50 -7.31 9.10 -2.37
C ASN A 50 -6.87 8.04 -1.35
N LEU A 51 -6.34 6.90 -1.79
CA LEU A 51 -5.87 5.85 -0.88
C LEU A 51 -4.71 6.33 0.01
N LEU A 52 -3.76 7.08 -0.56
CA LEU A 52 -2.63 7.65 0.17
C LEU A 52 -3.09 8.69 1.20
N SER A 53 -4.15 9.44 0.89
CA SER A 53 -4.69 10.46 1.80
C SER A 53 -5.18 9.89 3.14
N PHE A 54 -5.60 8.61 3.18
CA PHE A 54 -5.93 7.95 4.45
C PHE A 54 -4.74 7.92 5.41
N PHE A 55 -3.52 7.84 4.88
CA PHE A 55 -2.31 7.73 5.68
C PHE A 55 -1.56 9.06 5.87
N GLU A 56 -2.12 10.18 5.42
CA GLU A 56 -1.61 11.53 5.71
C GLU A 56 -1.64 11.83 7.21
N ASN A 57 -0.76 12.72 7.67
CA ASN A 57 -0.62 13.07 9.09
C ASN A 57 -0.50 11.82 10.00
N ASN A 58 0.23 10.81 9.53
CA ASN A 58 0.34 9.50 10.17
C ASN A 58 -1.01 8.84 10.43
N GLY A 59 -1.93 8.94 9.47
CA GLY A 59 -3.31 8.45 9.57
C GLY A 59 -4.16 9.19 10.60
N ASN A 60 -3.65 10.24 11.24
CA ASN A 60 -4.42 11.04 12.17
C ASN A 60 -5.20 12.12 11.41
N ASN A 61 -6.22 11.70 10.68
CA ASN A 61 -7.06 12.55 9.86
C ASN A 61 -8.52 12.08 9.90
N GLU A 62 -9.43 12.94 9.46
CA GLU A 62 -10.88 12.66 9.51
C GLU A 62 -11.31 11.48 8.64
N LYS A 63 -10.60 11.20 7.54
CA LYS A 63 -10.90 10.03 6.69
C LYS A 63 -10.65 8.72 7.45
N MET A 64 -9.52 8.63 8.14
CA MET A 64 -9.15 7.43 8.89
C MET A 64 -9.93 7.29 10.19
N LYS A 65 -10.27 8.39 10.88
CA LYS A 65 -11.13 8.37 12.09
C LYS A 65 -12.54 7.83 11.83
N LYS A 66 -13.04 7.98 10.60
CA LYS A 66 -14.34 7.44 10.18
C LYS A 66 -14.32 5.95 9.83
N ARG A 67 -13.14 5.32 9.84
CA ARG A 67 -12.97 3.89 9.55
C ARG A 67 -12.80 3.12 10.85
N ASP A 68 -13.48 1.99 10.94
CA ASP A 68 -13.16 0.99 11.96
C ASP A 68 -11.95 0.17 11.46
N THR A 69 -10.76 0.58 11.89
CA THR A 69 -9.51 0.01 11.44
C THR A 69 -8.56 -0.22 12.61
N SER A 70 -7.75 -1.26 12.47
CA SER A 70 -6.69 -1.62 13.41
C SER A 70 -5.33 -1.03 13.01
N PHE A 71 -5.29 -0.09 12.05
CA PHE A 71 -4.05 0.60 11.70
C PHE A 71 -3.48 1.34 12.92
N PRO A 72 -2.14 1.42 13.03
CA PRO A 72 -1.50 2.10 14.15
C PRO A 72 -1.54 3.63 13.93
N ILE A 73 -2.73 4.23 14.02
CA ILE A 73 -2.98 5.66 13.82
C ILE A 73 -2.10 6.49 14.76
N GLY A 74 -1.48 7.54 14.22
CA GLY A 74 -0.58 8.44 14.93
C GLY A 74 0.79 7.85 15.25
N LYS A 75 1.07 6.58 14.90
CA LYS A 75 2.37 5.95 15.14
C LYS A 75 3.27 6.04 13.92
N TYR A 76 4.58 6.11 14.14
CA TYR A 76 5.60 6.13 13.07
C TYR A 76 5.44 4.97 12.07
N HIS A 77 5.09 3.78 12.57
CA HIS A 77 4.91 2.58 11.75
C HIS A 77 3.84 2.72 10.67
N ILE A 78 2.93 3.69 10.72
CA ILE A 78 1.93 3.86 9.67
C ILE A 78 2.55 4.23 8.30
N GLY A 79 3.75 4.82 8.31
CA GLY A 79 4.49 5.14 7.09
C GLY A 79 4.78 3.93 6.21
N VAL A 80 4.86 2.72 6.79
CA VAL A 80 5.13 1.48 6.05
C VAL A 80 4.00 1.11 5.08
N TYR A 81 2.77 1.53 5.36
CA TYR A 81 1.62 1.29 4.47
C TYR A 81 1.68 2.20 3.25
N ARG A 82 2.02 3.48 3.46
CA ARG A 82 2.31 4.42 2.34
C ARG A 82 3.46 3.91 1.47
N TYR A 83 4.53 3.42 2.11
CA TYR A 83 5.65 2.83 1.39
C TYR A 83 5.21 1.65 0.51
N ALA A 84 4.38 0.75 1.05
CA ALA A 84 3.85 -0.37 0.29
C ALA A 84 3.00 0.06 -0.91
N ILE A 85 2.10 1.04 -0.73
CA ILE A 85 1.28 1.60 -1.83
C ILE A 85 2.18 2.20 -2.92
N ARG A 86 3.16 3.03 -2.54
CA ARG A 86 4.08 3.67 -3.49
C ARG A 86 4.87 2.64 -4.28
N LYS A 87 5.34 1.57 -3.64
CA LYS A 87 6.03 0.49 -4.35
C LYS A 87 5.13 -0.21 -5.35
N TYR A 88 3.86 -0.40 -5.04
CA TYR A 88 2.92 -0.95 -5.99
C TYR A 88 2.61 0.01 -7.14
N SER A 89 2.50 1.32 -6.87
CA SER A 89 2.39 2.35 -7.92
C SER A 89 3.58 2.33 -8.87
N GLU A 90 4.81 2.31 -8.33
CA GLU A 90 6.04 2.23 -9.15
C GLU A 90 6.04 0.99 -10.05
N PHE A 91 5.52 -0.15 -9.56
CA PHE A 91 5.40 -1.38 -10.36
C PHE A 91 4.38 -1.20 -11.49
N ARG A 92 3.19 -0.65 -11.18
CA ARG A 92 2.13 -0.45 -12.17
C ARG A 92 2.50 0.58 -13.24
N ASP A 93 3.36 1.53 -12.92
CA ASP A 93 3.87 2.51 -13.89
C ASP A 93 4.77 1.90 -14.98
N LEU A 94 5.26 0.65 -14.81
CA LEU A 94 6.07 -0.05 -15.79
C LEU A 94 5.26 -0.74 -16.89
N ASP A 95 3.98 -1.03 -16.64
CA ASP A 95 3.07 -1.64 -17.61
C ASP A 95 2.41 -0.59 -18.54
N LYS A 96 3.09 0.53 -18.79
CA LYS A 96 2.63 1.62 -19.67
C LYS A 96 3.05 1.43 -21.12
#